data_AF-A0A2V5K7R1-F1
#
_entry.id   AF-A0A2V5K7R1-F1
#
_cell.length_a   1.000
_cell.length_b   1.000
_cell.length_c   1.000
_cell.angle_alpha   90.00
_cell.angle_beta   90.00
_cell.angle_gamma   90.00
#
_symmetry.space_group_name_H-M   'P 1'
#
loop_
_entity.id
_entity.type
_entity.pdbx_description
1 polymer ?
#
loop_
_entity_poly.entity_id
_entity_poly.type
_entity_poly.pdbx_seq_one_letter_code
_entity_poly.pdbx_strand_id
1 'polypeptide(L)'
;MSMQNSNQPFAIRILKWFAGLAFAGMYLSILLVLLKIEPVVMGGERVTRTEWLHIAAPLVGATGILMALICYALASRKRWSRHLVIAMFTLIIVYASILGALNLIHHTMMWRAIINAAIFGGLSAWYFYFKPNVAEYFRERKDR
;
A
#
# COMPACT_ATOMS: atom_id res chain seq x y z
N MET A 1 16.76 10.29 25.97
CA MET A 1 16.44 10.14 24.53
C MET A 1 17.64 9.48 23.86
N SER A 2 17.69 8.15 23.88
CA SER A 2 18.86 7.40 23.40
C SER A 2 18.87 7.38 21.86
N MET A 3 19.89 8.00 21.26
CA MET A 3 20.24 7.81 19.86
C MET A 3 20.65 6.35 19.66
N GLN A 4 19.67 5.50 19.34
CA GLN A 4 19.91 4.12 18.96
C GLN A 4 20.55 4.12 17.56
N ASN A 5 21.87 3.88 17.51
CA ASN A 5 22.65 3.65 16.29
C ASN A 5 21.88 2.68 15.38
N SER A 6 21.25 3.22 14.33
CA SER A 6 20.29 2.48 13.53
C SER A 6 21.01 1.74 12.41
N ASN A 7 21.36 0.47 12.60
CA ASN A 7 21.64 -0.47 11.50
C ASN A 7 20.41 -0.73 10.60
N GLN A 8 19.35 0.08 10.72
CA GLN A 8 18.15 0.02 9.90
C GLN A 8 18.35 0.88 8.65
N PRO A 9 18.24 0.31 7.44
CA PRO A 9 18.38 1.07 6.20
C PRO A 9 17.47 2.30 6.19
N PHE A 10 17.99 3.44 5.74
CA PHE A 10 17.28 4.71 5.75
C PHE A 10 15.91 4.63 5.05
N ALA A 11 15.83 3.96 3.90
CA ALA A 11 14.57 3.78 3.18
C ALA A 11 13.53 2.96 3.96
N ILE A 12 13.93 2.03 4.84
CA ILE A 12 12.97 1.34 5.73
C ILE A 12 12.39 2.30 6.78
N ARG A 13 13.19 3.25 7.27
CA ARG A 13 12.71 4.28 8.20
C ARG A 13 11.69 5.19 7.53
N ILE A 14 11.95 5.60 6.29
CA ILE A 14 11.00 6.38 5.48
C ILE A 14 9.73 5.56 5.25
N LEU A 15 9.86 4.31 4.81
CA LEU A 15 8.72 3.47 4.47
C LEU A 15 7.79 3.24 5.66
N LYS A 16 8.33 3.10 6.88
CA LYS A 16 7.53 3.00 8.11
C LYS A 16 6.65 4.24 8.30
N TRP A 17 7.24 5.43 8.21
CA TRP A 17 6.49 6.69 8.35
C TRP A 17 5.48 6.88 7.24
N PHE A 18 5.90 6.59 6.00
CA PHE A 18 5.03 6.62 4.83
C PHE A 18 3.81 5.71 5.01
N ALA A 19 4.00 4.46 5.46
CA ALA A 19 2.91 3.52 5.70
C ALA A 19 1.93 4.03 6.77
N GLY A 20 2.44 4.61 7.85
CA GLY A 20 1.59 5.22 8.90
C GLY A 20 0.77 6.41 8.38
N LEU A 21 1.40 7.31 7.61
CA LEU A 21 0.71 8.45 7.00
C LEU A 21 -0.30 8.01 5.93
N ALA A 22 0.06 7.02 5.11
CA ALA A 22 -0.83 6.46 4.08
C ALA A 22 -2.07 5.82 4.70
N PHE A 23 -1.90 5.03 5.76
CA PHE A 23 -3.02 4.49 6.55
C PHE A 23 -3.95 5.62 7.03
N ALA A 24 -3.41 6.63 7.72
CA ALA A 24 -4.22 7.74 8.21
C ALA A 24 -4.96 8.47 7.08
N GLY A 25 -4.27 8.76 5.97
CA GLY A 25 -4.85 9.41 4.80
C GLY A 25 -5.95 8.58 4.11
N MET A 26 -5.79 7.26 4.04
CA MET A 26 -6.79 6.35 3.46
C MET A 26 -8.08 6.29 4.27
N TYR A 27 -8.00 6.22 5.60
CA TYR A 27 -9.21 6.23 6.44
C TYR A 27 -9.81 7.64 6.53
N LEU A 28 -8.98 8.68 6.53
CA LEU A 28 -9.46 10.05 6.41
C LEU A 28 -10.22 10.25 5.10
N SER A 29 -9.75 9.72 3.97
CA SER A 29 -10.46 9.87 2.69
C SER A 29 -11.83 9.19 2.73
N ILE A 30 -11.95 7.99 3.31
CA ILE A 30 -13.25 7.34 3.54
C ILE A 30 -14.14 8.22 4.42
N LEU A 31 -13.61 8.76 5.53
CA LEU A 31 -14.36 9.63 6.43
C LEU A 31 -14.85 10.91 5.73
N LEU A 32 -14.01 11.56 4.93
CA LEU A 32 -14.38 12.78 4.18
C LEU A 32 -15.50 12.47 3.17
N VAL A 33 -15.43 11.32 2.49
CA VAL A 33 -16.50 10.86 1.59
C VAL A 33 -17.78 10.57 2.39
N LEU A 34 -17.68 9.98 3.59
CA LEU A 34 -18.83 9.77 4.47
C LEU A 34 -19.45 11.10 4.94
N LEU A 35 -18.64 12.13 5.18
CA LEU A 35 -19.05 13.49 5.57
C LEU A 35 -19.55 14.36 4.41
N LYS A 36 -19.67 13.80 3.19
CA LYS A 36 -20.16 14.48 1.98
C LYS A 36 -19.28 15.67 1.53
N ILE A 37 -17.97 15.55 1.68
CA ILE A 37 -17.02 16.56 1.18
C ILE A 37 -16.72 16.27 -0.30
N GLU A 38 -17.13 17.16 -1.21
CA GLU A 38 -16.97 17.04 -2.67
C GLU A 38 -15.72 17.76 -3.21
N PRO A 39 -15.18 17.41 -4.40
CA PRO A 39 -15.56 16.30 -5.29
C PRO A 39 -14.75 15.02 -5.06
N VAL A 40 -15.35 13.87 -5.40
CA VAL A 40 -14.71 12.55 -5.30
C VAL A 40 -14.12 12.15 -6.66
N VAL A 41 -12.84 11.75 -6.66
CA VAL A 41 -12.10 11.38 -7.86
C VAL A 41 -11.58 9.94 -7.73
N MET A 42 -11.75 9.14 -8.77
CA MET A 42 -11.21 7.79 -8.87
C MET A 42 -10.47 7.66 -10.20
N GLY A 43 -9.20 7.25 -10.17
CA GLY A 43 -8.42 7.05 -11.40
C GLY A 43 -8.29 8.30 -12.28
N GLY A 44 -8.49 9.51 -11.74
CA GLY A 44 -8.46 10.76 -12.52
C GLY A 44 -9.80 11.19 -13.10
N GLU A 45 -10.87 10.40 -12.92
CA GLU A 45 -12.22 10.74 -13.33
C GLU A 45 -13.07 11.10 -12.10
N ARG A 46 -14.03 12.01 -12.28
CA ARG A 46 -15.01 12.33 -11.24
C ARG A 46 -16.03 11.19 -11.18
N VAL A 47 -16.23 10.64 -10.00
CA VAL A 47 -17.17 9.55 -9.75
C VAL A 47 -18.19 9.97 -8.71
N THR A 48 -19.35 9.32 -8.72
CA THR A 48 -20.35 9.57 -7.68
C THR A 48 -19.88 9.01 -6.34
N ARG A 49 -20.38 9.59 -5.24
CA ARG A 49 -20.08 9.10 -3.89
C ARG A 49 -20.43 7.62 -3.70
N THR A 50 -21.59 7.21 -4.19
CA THR A 50 -22.09 5.83 -4.08
C THR A 50 -21.20 4.86 -4.84
N GLU A 51 -20.79 5.23 -6.05
CA GLU A 51 -19.86 4.48 -6.88
C GLU A 51 -18.48 4.37 -6.23
N TRP A 52 -17.94 5.47 -5.71
CA TRP A 52 -16.67 5.45 -4.99
C TRP A 52 -16.74 4.56 -3.74
N LEU A 53 -17.83 4.61 -2.97
CA LEU A 53 -18.00 3.78 -1.78
C LEU A 53 -18.14 2.29 -2.09
N HIS A 54 -18.72 1.92 -3.24
CA HIS A 54 -18.85 0.52 -3.65
C HIS A 54 -17.59 -0.02 -4.33
N ILE A 55 -16.86 0.82 -5.06
CA ILE A 55 -15.74 0.40 -5.92
C ILE A 55 -14.39 0.74 -5.29
N ALA A 56 -14.17 1.98 -4.85
CA ALA A 56 -12.87 2.40 -4.34
C ALA A 56 -12.70 2.12 -2.85
N ALA A 57 -13.71 2.41 -2.02
CA ALA A 57 -13.60 2.30 -0.57
C ALA A 57 -13.21 0.91 -0.05
N PRO A 58 -13.69 -0.22 -0.62
CA PRO A 58 -13.26 -1.55 -0.17
C PRO A 58 -11.75 -1.76 -0.36
N LEU A 59 -11.21 -1.36 -1.51
CA LEU A 59 -9.77 -1.47 -1.79
C LEU A 59 -8.96 -0.49 -0.92
N VAL A 60 -9.44 0.76 -0.76
CA VAL A 60 -8.80 1.76 0.10
C VAL A 60 -8.77 1.28 1.55
N GLY A 61 -9.85 0.70 2.05
CA GLY A 61 -9.91 0.12 3.39
C GLY A 61 -8.94 -1.06 3.54
N ALA A 62 -8.98 -2.02 2.62
CA ALA A 62 -8.09 -3.19 2.67
C ALA A 62 -6.60 -2.80 2.57
N THR A 63 -6.26 -1.88 1.68
CA THR A 63 -4.89 -1.34 1.57
C THR A 63 -4.50 -0.52 2.78
N GLY A 64 -5.43 0.21 3.39
CA GLY A 64 -5.24 0.89 4.67
C GLY A 64 -4.85 -0.08 5.80
N ILE A 65 -5.59 -1.19 5.96
CA ILE A 65 -5.25 -2.24 6.94
C ILE A 65 -3.85 -2.78 6.66
N LEU A 66 -3.54 -3.08 5.40
CA LEU A 66 -2.20 -3.54 5.03
C LEU A 66 -1.12 -2.50 5.35
N MET A 67 -1.36 -1.22 5.11
CA MET A 67 -0.44 -0.14 5.48
C MET A 67 -0.22 -0.04 6.99
N ALA A 68 -1.26 -0.21 7.80
CA ALA A 68 -1.14 -0.28 9.25
C ALA A 68 -0.30 -1.50 9.69
N LEU A 69 -0.55 -2.66 9.10
CA LEU A 69 0.21 -3.89 9.36
C LEU A 69 1.67 -3.75 8.90
N ILE A 70 1.93 -3.11 7.76
CA ILE A 70 3.28 -2.79 7.27
C ILE A 70 3.98 -1.86 8.25
N CYS A 71 3.32 -0.79 8.68
CA CYS A 71 3.86 0.16 9.66
C CYS A 71 4.24 -0.57 10.95
N TYR A 72 3.33 -1.38 11.50
CA TYR A 72 3.56 -2.20 12.68
C TYR A 72 4.72 -3.19 12.46
N ALA A 73 4.73 -3.94 11.36
CA ALA A 73 5.75 -4.94 11.09
C ALA A 73 7.14 -4.31 10.90
N LEU A 74 7.22 -3.15 10.27
CA LEU A 74 8.48 -2.39 10.12
C LEU A 74 8.93 -1.76 11.44
N ALA A 75 8.01 -1.27 12.27
CA ALA A 75 8.30 -0.75 13.61
C ALA A 75 8.80 -1.87 14.54
N SER A 76 8.11 -3.00 14.53
CA SER A 76 8.43 -4.23 15.26
C SER A 76 9.51 -5.07 14.58
N ARG A 77 10.13 -4.55 13.51
CA ARG A 77 11.36 -5.11 12.93
C ARG A 77 11.20 -6.55 12.40
N LYS A 78 9.98 -6.96 12.09
CA LYS A 78 9.61 -8.34 11.70
C LYS A 78 10.00 -8.65 10.26
N ARG A 79 10.43 -9.89 9.98
CA ARG A 79 10.85 -10.30 8.62
C ARG A 79 9.70 -10.34 7.63
N TRP A 80 8.51 -10.69 8.12
CA TRP A 80 7.33 -10.84 7.26
C TRP A 80 6.79 -9.52 6.70
N SER A 81 7.32 -8.37 7.14
CA SER A 81 6.94 -7.06 6.59
C SER A 81 7.15 -6.97 5.08
N ARG A 82 8.18 -7.63 4.54
CA ARG A 82 8.45 -7.65 3.09
C ARG A 82 7.32 -8.35 2.32
N HIS A 83 6.75 -9.42 2.89
CA HIS A 83 5.67 -10.16 2.25
C HIS A 83 4.37 -9.35 2.24
N LEU A 84 4.10 -8.56 3.28
CA LEU A 84 2.95 -7.66 3.29
C LEU A 84 3.00 -6.60 2.17
N VAL A 85 4.17 -6.01 1.94
CA VAL A 85 4.33 -5.01 0.88
C VAL A 85 4.03 -5.64 -0.48
N ILE A 86 4.54 -6.85 -0.73
CA ILE A 86 4.24 -7.57 -1.97
C ILE A 86 2.76 -7.94 -2.05
N ALA A 87 2.17 -8.46 -0.97
CA ALA A 87 0.76 -8.83 -0.90
C ALA A 87 -0.16 -7.64 -1.21
N MET A 88 0.20 -6.43 -0.78
CA MET A 88 -0.53 -5.21 -1.10
C MET A 88 -0.55 -4.92 -2.61
N PHE A 89 0.58 -5.02 -3.30
CA PHE A 89 0.62 -4.82 -4.75
C PHE A 89 -0.13 -5.92 -5.49
N THR A 90 0.00 -7.18 -5.04
CA THR A 90 -0.78 -8.30 -5.57
C THR A 90 -2.28 -8.06 -5.40
N LEU A 91 -2.72 -7.59 -4.22
CA LEU A 91 -4.12 -7.25 -3.96
C LEU A 91 -4.63 -6.19 -4.93
N ILE A 92 -3.86 -5.12 -5.18
CA ILE A 92 -4.23 -4.07 -6.13
C ILE A 92 -4.40 -4.63 -7.55
N ILE A 93 -3.46 -5.48 -8.01
CA ILE A 93 -3.52 -6.09 -9.34
C ILE A 93 -4.76 -6.99 -9.47
N VAL A 94 -4.98 -7.86 -8.49
CA VAL A 94 -6.12 -8.80 -8.47
C VAL A 94 -7.43 -8.01 -8.46
N TYR A 95 -7.55 -7.01 -7.59
CA TYR A 95 -8.75 -6.19 -7.48
C TYR A 95 -9.05 -5.40 -8.77
N ALA A 96 -8.04 -4.74 -9.34
CA ALA A 96 -8.18 -4.02 -10.61
C ALA A 96 -8.57 -4.97 -11.76
N SER A 97 -7.97 -6.16 -11.81
CA SER A 97 -8.29 -7.18 -12.82
C SER A 97 -9.74 -7.67 -12.69
N ILE A 98 -10.21 -7.93 -11.47
CA ILE A 98 -11.60 -8.34 -11.22
C ILE A 98 -12.58 -7.24 -11.64
N LEU A 99 -12.36 -6.00 -11.19
CA LEU A 99 -13.26 -4.90 -11.56
C LEU A 99 -13.28 -4.61 -13.06
N GLY A 100 -12.13 -4.71 -13.71
CA GLY A 100 -12.03 -4.53 -15.15
C GLY A 100 -12.65 -5.69 -15.94
N ALA A 101 -12.52 -6.92 -15.48
CA ALA A 101 -13.19 -8.09 -16.07
C ALA A 101 -14.72 -8.01 -15.93
N LEU A 102 -15.21 -7.40 -14.84
CA LEU A 102 -16.62 -7.14 -14.60
C LEU A 102 -17.13 -5.85 -15.28
N ASN A 103 -16.29 -5.14 -16.04
CA ASN A 103 -16.60 -3.83 -16.66
C ASN A 103 -17.13 -2.78 -15.67
N LEU A 104 -16.75 -2.86 -14.39
CA LEU A 104 -17.14 -1.92 -13.34
C LEU A 104 -16.26 -0.66 -13.33
N ILE A 105 -15.11 -0.71 -13.99
CA ILE A 105 -14.20 0.44 -14.14
C ILE A 105 -13.78 0.55 -15.60
N HIS A 106 -13.47 1.77 -16.04
CA HIS A 106 -12.90 2.01 -17.36
C HIS A 106 -11.60 1.20 -17.53
N HIS A 107 -11.44 0.53 -18.68
CA HIS A 107 -10.23 -0.26 -18.96
C HIS A 107 -8.94 0.58 -18.88
N THR A 108 -9.01 1.88 -19.17
CA THR A 108 -7.88 2.81 -19.00
C THR A 108 -7.45 2.93 -17.53
N MET A 109 -8.41 2.99 -16.60
CA MET A 109 -8.11 2.98 -15.15
C MET A 109 -7.55 1.63 -14.71
N MET A 110 -8.15 0.52 -15.18
CA MET A 110 -7.67 -0.83 -14.89
C MET A 110 -6.19 -0.97 -15.27
N TRP A 111 -5.84 -0.66 -16.52
CA TRP A 111 -4.47 -0.78 -17.02
C TRP A 111 -3.50 0.13 -16.26
N ARG A 112 -3.90 1.37 -15.93
CA ARG A 112 -3.08 2.26 -15.11
C ARG A 112 -2.84 1.69 -13.71
N ALA A 113 -3.84 1.12 -13.07
CA ALA A 113 -3.69 0.49 -11.76
C ALA A 113 -2.75 -0.72 -11.81
N ILE A 114 -2.91 -1.59 -12.80
CA ILE A 114 -2.08 -2.79 -13.00
C ILE A 114 -0.63 -2.40 -13.28
N ILE A 115 -0.38 -1.48 -14.23
CA ILE A 115 0.97 -1.05 -14.60
C ILE A 115 1.67 -0.40 -13.41
N ASN A 116 1.01 0.53 -12.71
CA ASN A 116 1.59 1.17 -11.53
C ASN A 116 1.90 0.13 -10.44
N ALA A 117 0.97 -0.77 -10.15
CA ALA A 117 1.18 -1.79 -9.12
C ALA A 117 2.28 -2.78 -9.51
N ALA A 118 2.42 -3.14 -10.79
CA ALA A 118 3.47 -4.01 -11.28
C ALA A 118 4.86 -3.34 -11.20
N ILE A 119 4.96 -2.06 -11.59
CA ILE A 119 6.22 -1.30 -11.53
C ILE A 119 6.65 -1.13 -10.07
N PHE A 120 5.77 -0.59 -9.21
CA PHE A 120 6.11 -0.36 -7.80
C PHE A 120 6.26 -1.67 -7.01
N GLY A 121 5.48 -2.70 -7.34
CA GLY A 121 5.61 -4.03 -6.78
C GLY A 121 6.92 -4.71 -7.16
N GLY A 122 7.31 -4.61 -8.43
CA GLY A 122 8.60 -5.12 -8.92
C GLY A 122 9.79 -4.40 -8.28
N LEU A 123 9.75 -3.06 -8.21
CA LEU A 123 10.77 -2.27 -7.51
C LEU A 123 10.85 -2.63 -6.02
N SER A 124 9.70 -2.86 -5.38
CA SER A 124 9.65 -3.30 -3.98
C SER A 124 10.25 -4.70 -3.83
N ALA A 125 9.91 -5.65 -4.71
CA ALA A 125 10.50 -6.99 -4.69
C ALA A 125 12.03 -6.93 -4.88
N TRP A 126 12.50 -6.14 -5.83
CA TRP A 126 13.93 -5.90 -6.02
C TRP A 126 14.59 -5.33 -4.74
N TYR A 127 14.00 -4.28 -4.17
CA TYR A 127 14.55 -3.62 -2.98
C TYR A 127 14.59 -4.54 -1.76
N PHE A 128 13.54 -5.33 -1.51
CA PHE A 128 13.43 -6.17 -0.32
C PHE A 128 14.20 -7.49 -0.41
N TYR A 129 14.33 -8.07 -1.60
CA TYR A 129 14.91 -9.40 -1.77
C TYR A 129 16.29 -9.40 -2.42
N PHE A 130 16.59 -8.43 -3.30
CA PHE A 130 17.82 -8.44 -4.09
C PHE A 130 18.85 -7.40 -3.65
N LYS A 131 18.42 -6.26 -3.08
CA LYS A 131 19.37 -5.24 -2.60
C LYS A 131 20.17 -5.78 -1.40
N PRO A 132 21.50 -5.94 -1.50
CA PRO A 132 22.30 -6.69 -0.51
C PRO A 132 22.12 -6.20 0.93
N ASN A 133 22.28 -4.89 1.15
CA ASN A 133 22.18 -4.28 2.49
C ASN A 133 20.79 -4.45 3.15
N VAL A 134 19.74 -4.64 2.35
CA VAL A 134 18.36 -4.78 2.84
C VAL A 134 18.00 -6.25 3.00
N ALA A 135 18.37 -7.09 2.04
CA ALA A 135 18.19 -8.53 2.12
C ALA A 135 18.92 -9.11 3.35
N GLU A 136 20.14 -8.65 3.62
CA GLU A 136 20.92 -9.03 4.80
C GLU A 136 20.26 -8.56 6.10
N TYR A 137 19.81 -7.29 6.15
CA TYR A 137 19.08 -6.74 7.28
C TYR A 137 17.85 -7.57 7.68
N PHE A 138 17.10 -8.10 6.69
CA PHE A 138 15.99 -9.00 6.98
C PHE A 138 16.47 -10.43 7.30
N ARG A 139 17.52 -10.93 6.64
CA ARG A 139 18.06 -12.28 6.87
C ARG A 139 18.63 -12.48 8.27
N GLU A 140 19.12 -11.45 8.94
CA GLU A 140 19.72 -11.58 10.28
C GLU A 140 18.70 -11.69 11.42
N ARG A 141 17.42 -11.33 11.21
CA ARG A 141 16.44 -11.19 12.30
C ARG A 141 15.52 -12.38 12.53
N LYS A 142 15.93 -13.38 13.33
CA LYS A 142 15.04 -14.51 13.69
C LYS A 142 13.75 -13.94 14.29
N ASP A 143 12.58 -14.32 13.76
CA ASP A 143 11.28 -13.84 14.26
C ASP A 143 11.16 -14.23 15.75
N ARG A 144 11.55 -13.30 16.63
CA ARG A 144 11.33 -13.34 18.07
C ARG A 144 10.01 -12.65 18.37
#